data_AF-A0AA95K7H4-F1
#
_entry.id   AF-A0AA95K7H4-F1
#
_cell.length_a   1.000
_cell.length_b   1.000
_cell.length_c   1.000
_cell.angle_alpha   90.00
_cell.angle_beta   90.00
_cell.angle_gamma   90.00
#
_symmetry.space_group_name_H-M   'P 1'
#
loop_
_entity.id
_entity.type
_entity.pdbx_description
1 polymer ?
#
loop_
_entity_poly.entity_id
_entity_poly.type
_entity_poly.pdbx_seq_one_letter_code
_entity_poly.pdbx_strand_id
1 'polypeptide(L)'
;MFLKSPESTYVLNEDPKHGWFGEDAKKAMPTFISDFKCDPAAVHYGFKSWDDFFTREFRQGVRPVAEPDNNRVIINACESSPYRLARNVKLRDNFWIKAQNYALQYMLDNDPLVDKFVGGTIYQAFLSALSYHRWHAPVSGKVVKTRLINGSYYSQALSMGFDPAAPNKSQGYINEVATRALIFIEADEPTIGLMCFMAVGMAEVSTCEIIVYEGQHITKGQEIGMFHFGGSTHCLIFRPAVSLEFDLHGQTPGLDSNNIAINSRIATVK
;
A
#
# COMPACT_ATOMS: atom_id res chain seq x y z
N MET A 1 -13.30 -19.70 -0.82
CA MET A 1 -11.91 -19.56 -0.35
C MET A 1 -11.94 -19.42 1.16
N PHE A 2 -11.15 -20.20 1.90
CA PHE A 2 -11.24 -20.33 3.37
C PHE A 2 -11.17 -18.97 4.12
N LEU A 3 -10.25 -18.09 3.73
CA LEU A 3 -10.05 -16.80 4.40
C LEU A 3 -11.21 -15.81 4.24
N LYS A 4 -12.12 -16.05 3.29
CA LYS A 4 -13.34 -15.27 3.08
C LYS A 4 -14.58 -15.92 3.69
N SER A 5 -14.43 -17.06 4.36
CA SER A 5 -15.55 -17.83 4.91
C SER A 5 -15.59 -17.74 6.45
N PRO A 6 -16.76 -17.91 7.09
CA PRO A 6 -16.90 -17.84 8.55
C PRO A 6 -15.97 -18.78 9.32
N GLU A 7 -15.56 -19.89 8.73
CA GLU A 7 -14.63 -20.86 9.31
C GLU A 7 -13.25 -20.25 9.64
N SER A 8 -12.89 -19.13 9.00
CA SER A 8 -11.65 -18.39 9.27
C SER A 8 -11.69 -17.49 10.51
N THR A 9 -12.86 -17.29 11.14
CA THR A 9 -12.97 -16.42 12.33
C THR A 9 -12.39 -17.05 13.59
N TYR A 10 -11.91 -18.30 13.53
CA TYR A 10 -11.31 -18.99 14.66
C TYR A 10 -10.10 -18.24 15.25
N VAL A 11 -9.44 -17.36 14.50
CA VAL A 11 -8.33 -16.50 14.99
C VAL A 11 -8.81 -15.16 15.57
N LEU A 12 -10.07 -14.79 15.34
CA LEU A 12 -10.68 -13.54 15.79
C LEU A 12 -11.27 -13.70 17.20
N ASN A 13 -10.41 -14.04 18.15
CA ASN A 13 -10.79 -14.35 19.53
C ASN A 13 -9.87 -13.62 20.54
N GLU A 14 -10.14 -13.80 21.84
CA GLU A 14 -9.41 -13.14 22.93
C GLU A 14 -8.29 -13.99 23.57
N ASP A 15 -7.85 -15.09 22.92
CA ASP A 15 -6.67 -15.83 23.36
C ASP A 15 -5.49 -14.84 23.48
N PRO A 16 -4.80 -14.78 24.63
CA PRO A 16 -3.85 -13.70 24.90
C PRO A 16 -2.72 -13.55 23.88
N LYS A 17 -2.31 -14.65 23.22
CA LYS A 17 -1.12 -14.71 22.35
C LYS A 17 -1.45 -14.98 20.88
N HIS A 18 -2.50 -15.75 20.62
CA HIS A 18 -2.84 -16.18 19.27
C HIS A 18 -4.15 -15.55 18.75
N GLY A 19 -4.89 -14.88 19.63
CA GLY A 19 -6.13 -14.19 19.29
C GLY A 19 -5.89 -12.78 18.80
N TRP A 20 -6.57 -12.38 17.72
CA TRP A 20 -6.50 -11.01 17.18
C TRP A 20 -7.25 -9.95 18.02
N PHE A 21 -7.90 -10.37 19.11
CA PHE A 21 -8.40 -9.51 20.18
C PHE A 21 -7.77 -9.83 21.54
N GLY A 22 -6.69 -10.61 21.54
CA GLY A 22 -5.89 -10.96 22.71
C GLY A 22 -5.03 -9.82 23.24
N GLU A 23 -4.27 -10.10 24.31
CA GLU A 23 -3.36 -9.13 24.95
C GLU A 23 -2.30 -8.60 23.99
N ASP A 24 -1.63 -9.49 23.24
CA ASP A 24 -0.57 -9.10 22.31
C ASP A 24 -1.10 -8.23 21.17
N ALA A 25 -2.27 -8.58 20.62
CA ALA A 25 -2.94 -7.80 19.58
C ALA A 25 -3.40 -6.43 20.10
N LYS A 26 -3.98 -6.36 21.31
CA LYS A 26 -4.37 -5.12 21.98
C LYS A 26 -3.16 -4.22 22.26
N LYS A 27 -2.01 -4.79 22.63
CA LYS A 27 -0.76 -4.05 22.80
C LYS A 27 -0.22 -3.50 21.48
N ALA A 28 -0.36 -4.27 20.40
CA ALA A 28 0.11 -3.87 19.07
C ALA A 28 -0.82 -2.85 18.37
N MET A 29 -2.12 -2.87 18.67
CA MET A 29 -3.14 -1.96 18.15
C MET A 29 -4.00 -1.37 19.29
N PRO A 30 -3.42 -0.51 20.16
CA PRO A 30 -4.07 -0.04 21.39
C PRO A 30 -5.35 0.77 21.14
N THR A 31 -5.47 1.37 19.96
CA THR A 31 -6.62 2.19 19.54
C THR A 31 -7.61 1.42 18.64
N PHE A 32 -7.50 0.09 18.52
CA PHE A 32 -8.29 -0.68 17.55
C PHE A 32 -9.80 -0.37 17.59
N ILE A 33 -10.40 -0.35 18.78
CA ILE A 33 -11.85 -0.14 18.95
C ILE A 33 -12.27 1.29 18.57
N SER A 34 -11.45 2.29 18.88
CA SER A 34 -11.72 3.68 18.51
C SER A 34 -11.45 3.95 17.04
N ASP A 35 -10.52 3.22 16.44
CA ASP A 35 -10.07 3.47 15.08
C ASP A 35 -10.95 2.77 14.05
N PHE A 36 -11.35 1.52 14.30
CA PHE A 36 -12.03 0.69 13.30
C PHE A 36 -13.54 0.52 13.58
N LYS A 37 -14.31 0.35 12.50
CA LYS A 37 -15.72 -0.02 12.56
C LYS A 37 -15.82 -1.47 13.07
N CYS A 38 -16.08 -1.60 14.36
CA CYS A 38 -16.33 -2.89 15.02
C CYS A 38 -17.29 -2.71 16.20
N ASP A 39 -17.87 -3.82 16.65
CA ASP A 39 -18.70 -3.89 17.85
C ASP A 39 -18.08 -4.88 18.85
N PRO A 40 -17.36 -4.42 19.88
CA PRO A 40 -16.73 -5.30 20.88
C PRO A 40 -17.71 -6.22 21.62
N ALA A 41 -19.02 -5.91 21.61
CA ALA A 41 -20.04 -6.76 22.23
C ALA A 41 -20.52 -7.89 21.30
N ALA A 42 -20.26 -7.79 19.99
CA ALA A 42 -20.62 -8.81 19.02
C ALA A 42 -19.58 -9.95 18.98
N VAL A 43 -20.03 -11.14 18.57
CA VAL A 43 -19.15 -12.26 18.26
C VAL A 43 -18.12 -11.84 17.21
N HIS A 44 -16.84 -12.14 17.48
CA HIS A 44 -15.69 -11.73 16.64
C HIS A 44 -15.66 -10.22 16.34
N TYR A 45 -16.18 -9.41 17.27
CA TYR A 45 -16.29 -7.95 17.15
C TYR A 45 -17.12 -7.48 15.93
N GLY A 46 -17.96 -8.37 15.40
CA GLY A 46 -18.80 -8.12 14.22
C GLY A 46 -18.19 -8.56 12.88
N PHE A 47 -16.94 -9.00 12.86
CA PHE A 47 -16.28 -9.47 11.63
C PHE A 47 -16.73 -10.88 11.25
N LYS A 48 -16.99 -11.10 9.96
CA LYS A 48 -17.58 -12.33 9.41
C LYS A 48 -16.56 -13.32 8.86
N SER A 49 -15.32 -12.87 8.65
CA SER A 49 -14.21 -13.70 8.17
C SER A 49 -12.88 -13.02 8.49
N TRP A 50 -11.77 -13.73 8.30
CA TRP A 50 -10.43 -13.15 8.39
C TRP A 50 -10.24 -12.00 7.39
N ASP A 51 -10.71 -12.17 6.15
CA ASP A 51 -10.62 -11.14 5.12
C ASP A 51 -11.41 -9.87 5.46
N ASP A 52 -12.58 -10.02 6.10
CA ASP A 52 -13.40 -8.91 6.59
C ASP A 52 -12.66 -8.11 7.69
N PHE A 53 -11.99 -8.80 8.61
CA PHE A 53 -11.10 -8.16 9.60
C PHE A 53 -9.86 -7.52 8.96
N PHE A 54 -9.25 -8.17 7.97
CA PHE A 54 -8.05 -7.67 7.30
C PHE A 54 -8.33 -6.41 6.49
N THR A 55 -9.49 -6.37 5.82
CA THR A 55 -10.01 -5.23 5.05
C THR A 55 -10.93 -4.32 5.87
N ARG A 56 -10.82 -4.36 7.22
CA ARG A 56 -11.58 -3.52 8.14
C ARG A 56 -11.54 -2.05 7.77
N GLU A 57 -12.64 -1.34 8.01
CA GLU A 57 -12.78 0.08 7.73
C GLU A 57 -12.49 0.93 8.96
N PHE A 58 -11.88 2.11 8.77
CA PHE A 58 -11.80 3.12 9.83
C PHE A 58 -13.19 3.68 10.17
N ARG A 59 -13.40 4.07 11.43
CA ARG A 59 -14.50 4.95 11.81
C ARG A 59 -14.31 6.32 11.15
N GLN A 60 -15.42 7.02 10.94
CA GLN A 60 -15.39 8.35 10.32
C GLN A 60 -14.54 9.33 11.15
N GLY A 61 -13.69 10.09 10.48
CA GLY A 61 -12.88 11.16 11.10
C GLY A 61 -11.56 10.72 11.73
N VAL A 62 -11.27 9.42 11.81
CA VAL A 62 -10.02 8.88 12.43
C VAL A 62 -8.77 9.18 11.59
N ARG A 63 -8.93 9.35 10.28
CA ARG A 63 -7.86 9.67 9.32
C ARG A 63 -8.29 10.81 8.40
N PRO A 64 -8.30 12.07 8.87
CA PRO A 64 -8.68 13.21 8.04
C PRO A 64 -7.68 13.42 6.89
N VAL A 65 -8.18 13.89 5.75
CA VAL A 65 -7.33 14.28 4.61
C VAL A 65 -6.52 15.52 4.96
N ALA A 66 -5.19 15.42 4.88
CA ALA A 66 -4.31 16.56 5.07
C ALA A 66 -4.49 17.58 3.95
N GLU A 67 -4.72 18.83 4.34
CA GLU A 67 -4.87 19.99 3.45
C GLU A 67 -5.83 19.69 2.28
N PRO A 68 -7.11 19.36 2.54
CA PRO A 68 -8.02 18.81 1.53
C PRO A 68 -8.19 19.69 0.29
N ASP A 69 -8.15 21.01 0.47
CA ASP A 69 -8.30 22.01 -0.60
C ASP A 69 -6.98 22.37 -1.30
N ASN A 70 -5.84 21.82 -0.86
CA ASN A 70 -4.53 22.07 -1.46
C ASN A 70 -4.14 20.93 -2.41
N ASN A 71 -4.39 21.11 -3.71
CA ASN A 71 -4.06 20.10 -4.73
C ASN A 71 -2.54 19.91 -4.98
N ARG A 72 -1.69 20.80 -4.44
CA ARG A 72 -0.23 20.62 -4.48
C ARG A 72 0.28 19.61 -3.46
N VAL A 73 -0.53 19.27 -2.46
CA VAL A 73 -0.20 18.30 -1.42
C VAL A 73 -0.61 16.90 -1.85
N ILE A 74 0.38 16.02 -1.87
CA ILE A 74 0.23 14.59 -2.08
C ILE A 74 0.14 13.92 -0.70
N ILE A 75 -0.94 13.19 -0.49
CA ILE A 75 -1.15 12.45 0.75
C ILE A 75 -0.66 11.01 0.63
N ASN A 76 -0.42 10.37 1.78
CA ASN A 76 -0.09 8.98 1.86
C ASN A 76 -1.29 8.15 1.42
N ALA A 77 -1.10 7.32 0.41
CA ALA A 77 -2.15 6.49 -0.16
C ALA A 77 -2.54 5.30 0.74
N CYS A 78 -1.66 4.89 1.66
CA CYS A 78 -1.85 3.73 2.54
C CYS A 78 -1.38 4.04 3.97
N GLU A 79 -1.83 3.28 4.97
CA GLU A 79 -1.25 3.31 6.33
C GLU A 79 0.05 2.51 6.31
N SER A 80 1.18 3.17 6.03
CA SER A 80 2.41 2.48 5.58
C SER A 80 3.69 3.15 6.04
N SER A 81 4.74 2.36 6.27
CA SER A 81 6.08 2.84 6.63
C SER A 81 6.94 3.13 5.40
N PRO A 82 7.58 4.32 5.27
CA PRO A 82 8.46 4.64 4.14
C PRO A 82 9.62 3.65 3.99
N TYR A 83 9.66 2.91 2.88
CA TYR A 83 10.73 1.94 2.64
C TYR A 83 11.87 2.55 1.82
N ARG A 84 11.55 3.23 0.71
CA ARG A 84 12.57 3.76 -0.18
C ARG A 84 12.09 4.93 -1.02
N LEU A 85 13.02 5.86 -1.26
CA LEU A 85 12.87 6.94 -2.22
C LEU A 85 13.93 6.81 -3.30
N ALA A 86 13.52 6.56 -4.54
CA ALA A 86 14.42 6.45 -5.69
C ALA A 86 14.13 7.57 -6.69
N ARG A 87 15.19 8.17 -7.24
CA ARG A 87 15.13 9.23 -8.25
C ARG A 87 15.93 8.82 -9.48
N ASN A 88 15.63 9.45 -10.61
CA ASN A 88 16.26 9.15 -11.89
C ASN A 88 16.11 7.66 -12.26
N VAL A 89 14.91 7.10 -12.01
CA VAL A 89 14.63 5.68 -12.29
C VAL A 89 14.66 5.39 -13.78
N LYS A 90 15.14 4.21 -14.15
CA LYS A 90 15.42 3.87 -15.56
C LYS A 90 14.32 3.00 -16.14
N LEU A 91 14.22 2.99 -17.47
CA LEU A 91 13.37 2.05 -18.21
C LEU A 91 13.72 0.60 -17.86
N ARG A 92 15.02 0.28 -17.91
CA ARG A 92 15.63 -0.98 -17.49
C ARG A 92 16.79 -0.66 -16.57
N ASP A 93 17.04 -1.51 -15.57
CA ASP A 93 18.23 -1.41 -14.75
C ASP A 93 18.89 -2.78 -14.57
N ASN A 94 20.15 -2.77 -14.13
CA ASN A 94 20.91 -3.98 -13.90
C ASN A 94 20.71 -4.47 -12.47
N PHE A 95 20.39 -5.75 -12.31
CA PHE A 95 20.39 -6.42 -11.02
C PHE A 95 21.80 -6.95 -10.72
N TRP A 96 22.35 -6.58 -9.56
CA TRP A 96 23.63 -7.10 -9.08
C TRP A 96 23.49 -7.68 -7.68
N ILE A 97 23.52 -9.01 -7.58
CA ILE A 97 23.47 -9.81 -6.35
C ILE A 97 22.28 -9.45 -5.43
N LYS A 98 22.44 -8.45 -4.55
CA LYS A 98 21.44 -7.99 -3.56
C LYS A 98 20.84 -6.62 -3.90
N ALA A 99 21.27 -6.00 -5.00
CA ALA A 99 20.70 -4.75 -5.47
C ALA A 99 19.24 -4.96 -5.87
N GLN A 100 18.38 -4.03 -5.49
CA GLN A 100 16.95 -4.04 -5.81
C GLN A 100 16.64 -2.76 -6.56
N ASN A 101 17.22 -2.63 -7.75
CA ASN A 101 16.95 -1.48 -8.59
C ASN A 101 15.54 -1.58 -9.16
N TYR A 102 14.99 -0.45 -9.57
CA TYR A 102 13.64 -0.37 -10.14
C TYR A 102 13.74 -0.31 -11.66
N ALA A 103 13.33 -1.38 -12.33
CA ALA A 103 13.17 -1.40 -13.78
C ALA A 103 11.71 -1.08 -14.13
N LEU A 104 11.44 0.18 -14.51
CA LEU A 104 10.09 0.67 -14.79
C LEU A 104 9.34 -0.18 -15.82
N GLN A 105 10.04 -0.71 -16.82
CA GLN A 105 9.45 -1.59 -17.84
C GLN A 105 8.77 -2.80 -17.21
N TYR A 106 9.39 -3.45 -16.22
CA TYR A 106 8.83 -4.64 -15.60
C TYR A 106 7.80 -4.25 -14.53
N MET A 107 8.08 -3.21 -13.73
CA MET A 107 7.12 -2.71 -12.73
C MET A 107 5.77 -2.37 -13.35
N LEU A 108 5.77 -1.70 -14.50
CA LEU A 108 4.54 -1.28 -15.18
C LEU A 108 4.11 -2.24 -16.29
N ASP A 109 4.63 -3.48 -16.31
CA ASP A 109 4.22 -4.54 -17.23
C ASP A 109 4.21 -4.15 -18.72
N ASN A 110 5.33 -3.54 -19.15
CA ASN A 110 5.57 -3.05 -20.49
C ASN A 110 4.49 -2.07 -20.99
N ASP A 111 3.82 -1.36 -20.09
CA ASP A 111 2.78 -0.41 -20.46
C ASP A 111 3.34 0.70 -21.36
N PRO A 112 2.65 1.11 -22.44
CA PRO A 112 3.08 2.22 -23.29
C PRO A 112 3.29 3.55 -22.54
N LEU A 113 2.71 3.72 -21.35
CA LEU A 113 2.92 4.90 -20.52
C LEU A 113 4.27 4.92 -19.79
N VAL A 114 5.03 3.81 -19.76
CA VAL A 114 6.29 3.68 -19.04
C VAL A 114 7.28 4.80 -19.36
N ASP A 115 7.44 5.14 -20.64
CA ASP A 115 8.43 6.14 -21.09
C ASP A 115 8.19 7.52 -20.46
N LYS A 116 6.94 7.82 -20.06
CA LYS A 116 6.60 9.08 -19.38
C LYS A 116 7.22 9.18 -17.98
N PHE A 117 7.56 8.05 -17.36
CA PHE A 117 8.10 7.97 -16.00
C PHE A 117 9.63 7.79 -15.96
N VAL A 118 10.28 7.56 -17.10
CA VAL A 118 11.74 7.41 -17.16
C VAL A 118 12.43 8.70 -16.71
N GLY A 119 13.43 8.58 -15.84
CA GLY A 119 14.07 9.68 -15.14
C GLY A 119 13.28 10.19 -13.92
N GLY A 120 12.13 9.58 -13.63
CA GLY A 120 11.19 10.00 -12.59
C GLY A 120 11.61 9.67 -11.16
N THR A 121 10.62 9.73 -10.28
CA THR A 121 10.77 9.45 -8.84
C THR A 121 9.80 8.36 -8.39
N ILE A 122 10.27 7.45 -7.55
CA ILE A 122 9.48 6.40 -6.90
C ILE A 122 9.58 6.60 -5.40
N TYR A 123 8.43 6.72 -4.75
CA TYR A 123 8.26 6.54 -3.31
C TYR A 123 7.66 5.17 -3.08
N GLN A 124 8.35 4.29 -2.35
CA GLN A 124 7.85 2.99 -1.94
C GLN A 124 7.67 2.94 -0.43
N ALA A 125 6.56 2.36 0.03
CA ALA A 125 6.28 2.15 1.44
C ALA A 125 5.64 0.78 1.72
N PHE A 126 5.88 0.27 2.92
CA PHE A 126 5.52 -1.07 3.40
C PHE A 126 4.26 -1.04 4.26
N LEU A 127 3.39 -2.05 4.12
CA LEU A 127 2.26 -2.28 5.02
C LEU A 127 2.51 -3.52 5.86
N SER A 128 2.61 -3.32 7.18
CA SER A 128 2.55 -4.39 8.17
C SER A 128 1.17 -5.07 8.13
N ALA A 129 1.07 -6.34 8.54
CA ALA A 129 -0.22 -7.02 8.72
C ALA A 129 -1.15 -6.33 9.74
N LEU A 130 -0.59 -5.46 10.60
CA LEU A 130 -1.33 -4.63 11.55
C LEU A 130 -1.87 -3.34 10.92
N SER A 131 -1.38 -2.94 9.75
CA SER A 131 -1.80 -1.73 9.05
C SER A 131 -3.25 -1.85 8.55
N TYR A 132 -3.79 -0.71 8.13
CA TYR A 132 -4.99 -0.64 7.31
C TYR A 132 -4.64 -0.95 5.85
N HIS A 133 -5.33 -1.93 5.26
CA HIS A 133 -4.97 -2.50 3.95
C HIS A 133 -5.81 -2.00 2.77
N ARG A 134 -6.64 -0.97 2.97
CA ARG A 134 -7.28 -0.25 1.86
C ARG A 134 -6.45 0.96 1.44
N TRP A 135 -6.54 1.32 0.17
CA TRP A 135 -5.72 2.37 -0.44
C TRP A 135 -6.61 3.52 -0.87
N HIS A 136 -6.12 4.73 -0.67
CA HIS A 136 -6.83 5.96 -1.00
C HIS A 136 -6.07 6.73 -2.07
N ALA A 137 -6.80 7.55 -2.83
CA ALA A 137 -6.27 8.40 -3.88
C ALA A 137 -5.26 9.40 -3.29
N PRO A 138 -3.98 9.39 -3.70
CA PRO A 138 -2.98 10.31 -3.18
C PRO A 138 -3.20 11.76 -3.63
N VAL A 139 -3.95 11.96 -4.70
CA VAL A 139 -4.29 13.24 -5.34
C VAL A 139 -5.71 13.15 -5.93
N SER A 140 -6.34 14.30 -6.17
CA SER A 140 -7.53 14.37 -7.02
C SER A 140 -7.14 14.32 -8.49
N GLY A 141 -7.95 13.69 -9.33
CA GLY A 141 -7.67 13.59 -10.75
C GLY A 141 -8.53 12.60 -11.50
N LYS A 142 -8.26 12.45 -12.79
CA LYS A 142 -8.93 11.45 -13.64
C LYS A 142 -8.11 10.17 -13.67
N VAL A 143 -8.73 9.03 -13.36
CA VAL A 143 -8.16 7.71 -13.61
C VAL A 143 -8.08 7.51 -15.13
N VAL A 144 -6.86 7.47 -15.68
CA VAL A 144 -6.65 7.33 -17.12
C VAL A 144 -6.52 5.88 -17.56
N LYS A 145 -6.16 4.99 -16.65
CA LYS A 145 -6.01 3.56 -16.92
C LYS A 145 -5.88 2.79 -15.60
N THR A 146 -6.45 1.60 -15.55
CA THR A 146 -6.17 0.63 -14.49
C THR A 146 -5.66 -0.68 -15.10
N ARG A 147 -4.85 -1.43 -14.35
CA ARG A 147 -4.37 -2.75 -14.78
C ARG A 147 -4.08 -3.62 -13.57
N LEU A 148 -4.67 -4.82 -13.54
CA LEU A 148 -4.27 -5.87 -12.60
C LEU A 148 -3.34 -6.85 -13.33
N ILE A 149 -2.14 -7.03 -12.80
CA ILE A 149 -1.14 -7.94 -13.35
C ILE A 149 -0.97 -9.11 -12.41
N ASN A 150 -1.18 -10.32 -12.92
CA ASN A 150 -0.88 -11.55 -12.19
C ASN A 150 0.64 -11.71 -12.09
N GLY A 151 1.13 -12.03 -10.90
CA GLY A 151 2.54 -12.30 -10.66
C GLY A 151 2.77 -13.48 -9.73
N SER A 152 4.00 -13.60 -9.26
CA SER A 152 4.47 -14.67 -8.39
C SER A 152 4.65 -14.17 -6.96
N TYR A 153 4.25 -14.99 -5.99
CA TYR A 153 4.51 -14.75 -4.58
C TYR A 153 5.59 -15.71 -4.09
N TYR A 154 6.49 -15.18 -3.26
CA TYR A 154 7.51 -15.99 -2.61
C TYR A 154 7.16 -16.05 -1.13
N SER A 155 7.04 -17.27 -0.59
CA SER A 155 6.84 -17.50 0.82
C SER A 155 8.02 -18.29 1.38
N GLN A 156 8.32 -18.08 2.66
CA GLN A 156 9.31 -18.89 3.35
C GLN A 156 8.74 -20.30 3.56
N ALA A 157 9.51 -21.32 3.17
CA ALA A 157 9.12 -22.69 3.48
C ALA A 157 9.08 -22.90 5.00
N LEU A 158 7.98 -23.45 5.52
CA LEU A 158 7.80 -23.69 6.97
C LEU A 158 8.97 -24.48 7.60
N SER A 159 9.59 -25.36 6.82
CA SER A 159 10.78 -26.13 7.24
C SER A 159 12.00 -25.28 7.56
N MET A 160 12.06 -24.03 7.08
CA MET A 160 13.18 -23.10 7.30
C MET A 160 13.04 -22.28 8.58
N GLY A 161 11.98 -22.49 9.37
CA GLY A 161 11.71 -21.71 10.59
C GLY A 161 11.30 -20.26 10.28
N PHE A 162 11.36 -19.38 11.27
CA PHE A 162 11.09 -17.95 11.10
C PHE A 162 12.35 -17.23 10.60
N ASP A 163 12.30 -16.63 9.41
CA ASP A 163 13.32 -15.70 8.92
C ASP A 163 12.81 -14.27 9.04
N PRO A 164 13.35 -13.45 9.96
CA PRO A 164 12.95 -12.04 10.09
C PRO A 164 13.21 -11.21 8.82
N ALA A 165 13.98 -11.74 7.86
CA ALA A 165 14.23 -11.10 6.57
C ALA A 165 13.20 -11.42 5.47
N ALA A 166 12.42 -12.49 5.61
CA ALA A 166 11.52 -12.95 4.57
C ALA A 166 10.13 -12.34 4.73
N PRO A 167 9.49 -11.77 3.70
CA PRO A 167 9.95 -11.22 2.41
C PRO A 167 10.43 -9.74 2.48
N ASN A 168 10.50 -9.16 3.68
CA ASN A 168 10.76 -7.73 3.91
C ASN A 168 12.04 -7.20 3.24
N LYS A 169 13.06 -8.04 3.10
CA LYS A 169 14.32 -7.67 2.44
C LYS A 169 14.26 -7.68 0.91
N SER A 170 13.16 -8.04 0.27
CA SER A 170 13.03 -8.08 -1.20
C SER A 170 12.04 -7.05 -1.76
N GLN A 171 11.65 -6.06 -0.96
CA GLN A 171 10.61 -5.08 -1.30
C GLN A 171 10.85 -4.33 -2.62
N GLY A 172 12.09 -3.98 -2.97
CA GLY A 172 12.36 -3.34 -4.25
C GLY A 172 12.14 -4.29 -5.44
N TYR A 173 12.57 -5.55 -5.31
CA TYR A 173 12.47 -6.57 -6.37
C TYR A 173 11.03 -7.06 -6.62
N ILE A 174 10.22 -7.21 -5.56
CA ILE A 174 8.85 -7.73 -5.71
C ILE A 174 7.96 -6.86 -6.61
N ASN A 175 8.29 -5.57 -6.78
CA ASN A 175 7.56 -4.67 -7.66
C ASN A 175 7.53 -5.11 -9.13
N GLU A 176 8.46 -5.98 -9.54
CA GLU A 176 8.59 -6.42 -10.94
C GLU A 176 7.97 -7.79 -11.19
N VAL A 177 7.82 -8.60 -10.14
CA VAL A 177 7.49 -10.03 -10.25
C VAL A 177 6.19 -10.40 -9.56
N ALA A 178 5.77 -9.67 -8.53
CA ALA A 178 4.57 -9.99 -7.78
C ALA A 178 3.30 -9.47 -8.46
N THR A 179 2.16 -10.01 -8.04
CA THR A 179 0.86 -9.47 -8.42
C THR A 179 0.78 -8.01 -8.01
N ARG A 180 0.33 -7.17 -8.93
CA ARG A 180 0.28 -5.73 -8.71
C ARG A 180 -0.88 -5.08 -9.46
N ALA A 181 -1.42 -4.04 -8.86
CA ALA A 181 -2.47 -3.21 -9.41
C ALA A 181 -1.88 -1.85 -9.76
N LEU A 182 -2.03 -1.42 -11.01
CA LEU A 182 -1.64 -0.11 -11.51
C LEU A 182 -2.89 0.77 -11.64
N ILE A 183 -2.81 1.99 -11.12
CA ILE A 183 -3.82 3.03 -11.28
C ILE A 183 -3.09 4.28 -11.74
N PHE A 184 -3.23 4.60 -13.02
CA PHE A 184 -2.68 5.81 -13.61
C PHE A 184 -3.69 6.95 -13.42
N ILE A 185 -3.22 8.07 -12.87
CA ILE A 185 -4.05 9.22 -12.50
C ILE A 185 -3.47 10.45 -13.18
N GLU A 186 -4.24 11.10 -14.04
CA GLU A 186 -3.95 12.47 -14.47
C GLU A 186 -4.45 13.41 -13.37
N ALA A 187 -3.52 13.93 -12.57
CA ALA A 187 -3.85 14.77 -11.43
C ALA A 187 -4.48 16.10 -11.88
N ASP A 188 -5.44 16.61 -11.09
CA ASP A 188 -6.03 17.93 -11.31
C ASP A 188 -5.00 19.06 -11.14
N GLU A 189 -3.95 18.84 -10.35
CA GLU A 189 -2.79 19.73 -10.24
C GLU A 189 -1.81 19.46 -11.40
N PRO A 190 -1.70 20.39 -12.39
CA PRO A 190 -0.93 20.14 -13.60
C PRO A 190 0.57 19.94 -13.37
N THR A 191 1.12 20.50 -12.28
CA THR A 191 2.53 20.31 -11.92
C THR A 191 2.86 18.88 -11.49
N ILE A 192 1.86 18.12 -11.01
CA ILE A 192 1.95 16.66 -10.84
C ILE A 192 1.65 15.99 -12.20
N GLY A 193 0.51 16.34 -12.79
CA GLY A 193 -0.07 15.70 -13.98
C GLY A 193 -0.12 14.18 -13.85
N LEU A 194 0.19 13.45 -14.93
CA LEU A 194 0.18 11.98 -14.88
C LEU A 194 1.11 11.40 -13.79
N MET A 195 0.53 10.63 -12.88
CA MET A 195 1.22 9.77 -11.91
C MET A 195 0.69 8.33 -11.94
N CYS A 196 1.42 7.39 -11.34
CA CYS A 196 0.92 6.03 -11.14
C CYS A 196 0.95 5.68 -9.65
N PHE A 197 -0.20 5.27 -9.12
CA PHE A 197 -0.27 4.50 -7.89
C PHE A 197 -0.12 3.02 -8.26
N MET A 198 0.75 2.30 -7.57
CA MET A 198 0.96 0.87 -7.77
C MET A 198 0.88 0.14 -6.43
N ALA A 199 -0.13 -0.71 -6.27
CA ALA A 199 -0.25 -1.62 -5.14
C ALA A 199 0.41 -2.96 -5.50
N VAL A 200 1.24 -3.52 -4.62
CA VAL A 200 1.99 -4.75 -4.85
C VAL A 200 1.75 -5.73 -3.70
N GLY A 201 1.21 -6.89 -4.03
CA GLY A 201 1.03 -7.97 -3.06
C GLY A 201 2.38 -8.59 -2.69
N MET A 202 2.57 -8.94 -1.42
CA MET A 202 3.83 -9.49 -0.91
C MET A 202 3.59 -10.74 -0.06
N ALA A 203 4.20 -11.87 -0.46
CA ALA A 203 4.02 -13.19 0.16
C ALA A 203 2.56 -13.66 0.25
N GLU A 204 2.36 -14.97 0.44
CA GLU A 204 1.03 -15.59 0.61
C GLU A 204 0.04 -15.20 -0.51
N VAL A 205 -1.20 -14.84 -0.16
CA VAL A 205 -2.31 -14.68 -1.12
C VAL A 205 -2.71 -13.20 -1.27
N SER A 206 -1.72 -12.31 -1.19
CA SER A 206 -1.87 -10.84 -1.22
C SER A 206 -2.48 -10.34 -2.53
N THR A 207 -3.80 -10.44 -2.62
CA THR A 207 -4.58 -10.11 -3.81
C THR A 207 -4.81 -8.61 -3.84
N CYS A 208 -4.67 -7.99 -5.01
CA CYS A 208 -4.96 -6.58 -5.22
C CYS A 208 -6.37 -6.45 -5.82
N GLU A 209 -7.27 -5.73 -5.16
CA GLU A 209 -8.57 -5.34 -5.70
C GLU A 209 -8.58 -3.86 -6.04
N ILE A 210 -8.96 -3.53 -7.28
CA ILE A 210 -9.16 -2.16 -7.76
C ILE A 210 -10.66 -1.91 -7.80
N ILE A 211 -11.14 -0.84 -7.15
CA ILE A 211 -12.57 -0.49 -7.13
C ILE A 211 -12.91 0.77 -7.95
N VAL A 212 -11.91 1.35 -8.61
CA VAL A 212 -12.06 2.48 -9.55
C VAL A 212 -11.89 2.03 -10.99
N TYR A 213 -12.37 2.83 -11.94
CA TYR A 213 -12.36 2.49 -13.36
C TYR A 213 -11.80 3.61 -14.23
N GLU A 214 -11.32 3.25 -15.42
CA GLU A 214 -10.83 4.20 -16.43
C GLU A 214 -11.92 5.22 -16.79
N GLY A 215 -11.55 6.50 -16.77
CA GLY A 215 -12.44 7.63 -17.00
C GLY A 215 -13.06 8.22 -15.73
N GLN A 216 -13.03 7.52 -14.60
CA GLN A 216 -13.54 8.02 -13.33
C GLN A 216 -12.71 9.21 -12.83
N HIS A 217 -13.39 10.26 -12.35
CA HIS A 217 -12.74 11.31 -11.57
C HIS A 217 -12.77 10.92 -10.09
N ILE A 218 -11.62 10.99 -9.43
CA ILE A 218 -11.44 10.63 -8.02
C ILE A 218 -10.98 11.86 -7.23
N THR A 219 -11.41 11.94 -5.97
CA THR A 219 -10.99 13.01 -5.06
C THR A 219 -9.86 12.53 -4.15
N LYS A 220 -8.92 13.42 -3.81
CA LYS A 220 -7.85 13.16 -2.83
C LYS A 220 -8.44 12.56 -1.54
N GLY A 221 -7.95 11.38 -1.15
CA GLY A 221 -8.41 10.65 0.04
C GLY A 221 -9.61 9.73 -0.19
N GLN A 222 -10.15 9.65 -1.41
CA GLN A 222 -11.16 8.67 -1.79
C GLN A 222 -10.57 7.26 -1.84
N GLU A 223 -11.27 6.25 -1.32
CA GLU A 223 -10.88 4.84 -1.45
C GLU A 223 -10.83 4.40 -2.92
N ILE A 224 -9.74 3.74 -3.32
CA ILE A 224 -9.49 3.31 -4.71
C ILE A 224 -9.22 1.82 -4.88
N GLY A 225 -9.00 1.09 -3.78
CA GLY A 225 -8.78 -0.36 -3.81
C GLY A 225 -8.32 -0.89 -2.46
N MET A 226 -8.00 -2.18 -2.40
CA MET A 226 -7.52 -2.82 -1.18
C MET A 226 -6.70 -4.09 -1.45
N PHE A 227 -5.88 -4.45 -0.46
CA PHE A 227 -5.27 -5.78 -0.41
C PHE A 227 -6.19 -6.73 0.34
N HIS A 228 -6.31 -7.96 -0.15
CA HIS A 228 -6.84 -9.08 0.62
C HIS A 228 -5.67 -9.94 1.12
N PHE A 229 -5.68 -10.22 2.43
CA PHE A 229 -4.76 -11.05 3.24
C PHE A 229 -3.36 -11.36 2.67
N GLY A 230 -2.34 -11.01 3.47
CA GLY A 230 -0.93 -11.28 3.23
C GLY A 230 -0.10 -10.00 3.45
N GLY A 231 1.16 -10.00 3.06
CA GLY A 231 2.00 -8.80 3.14
C GLY A 231 1.71 -7.83 1.98
N SER A 232 2.07 -6.56 2.13
CA SER A 232 1.87 -5.61 1.03
C SER A 232 2.88 -4.47 1.00
N THR A 233 3.11 -3.92 -0.19
CA THR A 233 3.84 -2.66 -0.40
C THR A 233 3.11 -1.84 -1.47
N HIS A 234 3.38 -0.54 -1.52
CA HIS A 234 2.89 0.31 -2.60
C HIS A 234 3.97 1.26 -3.09
N CYS A 235 3.80 1.71 -4.33
CA CYS A 235 4.61 2.75 -4.93
C CYS A 235 3.75 3.92 -5.42
N LEU A 236 4.24 5.13 -5.20
CA LEU A 236 3.85 6.31 -5.95
C LEU A 236 4.96 6.65 -6.95
N ILE A 237 4.60 6.71 -8.22
CA ILE A 237 5.54 6.89 -9.33
C ILE A 237 5.21 8.19 -10.05
N PHE A 238 6.19 9.09 -10.10
CA PHE A 238 6.05 10.44 -10.64
C PHE A 238 6.97 10.64 -11.85
N ARG A 239 6.52 11.47 -12.79
CA ARG A 239 7.29 11.84 -14.00
C ARG A 239 8.55 12.66 -13.64
N PRO A 240 9.59 12.67 -14.49
CA PRO A 240 10.84 13.40 -14.25
C PRO A 240 10.66 14.91 -14.04
N ALA A 241 9.61 15.51 -14.62
CA ALA A 241 9.34 16.94 -14.50
C ALA A 241 8.78 17.35 -13.12
N VAL A 242 8.31 16.40 -12.31
CA VAL A 242 7.65 16.71 -11.03
C VAL A 242 8.71 16.99 -9.96
N SER A 243 8.75 18.24 -9.48
CA SER A 243 9.64 18.65 -8.39
C SER A 243 8.95 18.44 -7.04
N LEU A 244 9.42 17.45 -6.27
CA LEU A 244 8.79 17.01 -5.02
C LEU A 244 9.64 17.38 -3.81
N GLU A 245 9.00 18.01 -2.83
CA GLU A 245 9.49 18.12 -1.46
C GLU A 245 8.81 17.06 -0.60
N PHE A 246 9.56 16.05 -0.15
CA PHE A 246 9.00 14.97 0.67
C PHE A 246 8.96 15.35 2.15
N ASP A 247 7.83 15.05 2.79
CA ASP A 247 7.65 15.07 4.23
C ASP A 247 7.61 13.62 4.72
N LEU A 248 8.74 13.13 5.21
CA LEU A 248 8.89 11.75 5.72
C LEU A 248 8.67 11.67 7.24
N HIS A 249 8.10 12.72 7.84
CA HIS A 249 7.75 12.78 9.27
C HIS A 249 8.97 12.53 10.18
N GLY A 250 10.14 13.05 9.77
CA GLY A 250 11.41 12.90 10.50
C GLY A 250 12.07 11.53 10.36
N GLN A 251 11.57 10.64 9.50
CA GLN A 251 12.06 9.28 9.35
C GLN A 251 12.98 9.14 8.12
N THR A 252 14.00 8.29 8.24
CA THR A 252 14.78 7.80 7.10
C THR A 252 14.10 6.56 6.53
N PRO A 253 13.80 6.49 5.22
CA PRO A 253 13.18 5.30 4.64
C PRO A 253 14.02 4.05 4.82
N GLY A 254 13.38 2.95 5.21
CA GLY A 254 14.04 1.67 5.44
C GLY A 254 13.15 0.67 6.16
N LEU A 255 13.74 -0.46 6.56
CA LEU A 255 13.02 -1.55 7.24
C LEU A 255 12.54 -1.18 8.65
N ASP A 256 13.23 -0.24 9.30
CA ASP A 256 12.97 0.19 10.67
C ASP A 256 12.07 1.44 10.74
N SER A 257 11.47 1.83 9.61
CA SER A 257 10.54 2.96 9.55
C SER A 257 9.17 2.60 10.14
N ASN A 258 8.49 3.60 10.67
CA ASN A 258 7.15 3.47 11.25
C ASN A 258 6.09 3.99 10.28
N ASN A 259 4.86 3.51 10.48
CA ASN A 259 3.72 3.93 9.67
C ASN A 259 3.56 5.45 9.67
N ILE A 260 3.50 6.01 8.48
CA ILE A 260 2.85 7.30 8.27
C ILE A 260 1.37 6.98 8.03
N ALA A 261 0.49 7.70 8.73
CA ALA A 261 -0.95 7.48 8.63
C ALA A 261 -1.43 7.71 7.19
N ILE A 262 -2.41 6.90 6.74
CA ILE A 262 -3.11 7.18 5.48
C ILE A 262 -3.68 8.59 5.54
N ASN A 263 -3.83 9.25 4.40
CA ASN A 263 -4.34 10.62 4.28
C ASN A 263 -3.43 11.73 4.85
N SER A 264 -2.31 11.40 5.48
CA SER A 264 -1.31 12.39 5.91
C SER A 264 -0.48 12.91 4.74
N ARG A 265 -0.04 14.18 4.78
CA ARG A 265 0.89 14.71 3.76
C ARG A 265 2.19 13.92 3.75
N ILE A 266 2.66 13.57 2.56
CA ILE A 266 3.99 12.94 2.35
C ILE A 266 4.85 13.68 1.32
N ALA A 267 4.25 14.53 0.49
CA ALA A 267 5.00 15.40 -0.40
C ALA A 267 4.18 16.64 -0.80
N THR A 268 4.90 17.68 -1.22
CA THR A 268 4.34 18.86 -1.87
C THR A 268 5.06 19.09 -3.19
N VAL A 269 4.33 19.40 -4.25
CA VAL A 269 4.90 19.82 -5.54
C VAL A 269 5.29 21.30 -5.53
N LYS A 270 6.48 21.62 -6.07
CA LYS A 270 7.00 22.99 -6.16
C LYS A 270 6.49 23.72 -7.40
#